data_AF-U3J8D0-F1
#
_entry.id   AF-U3J8D0-F1
#
_cell.length_a   1.000
_cell.length_b   1.000
_cell.length_c   1.000
_cell.angle_alpha   90.00
_cell.angle_beta   90.00
_cell.angle_gamma   90.00
#
_symmetry.space_group_name_H-M   'P 1'
#
loop_
_entity.id
_entity.type
_entity.pdbx_description
1 polymer ?
#
loop_
_entity_poly.entity_id
_entity_poly.type
_entity_poly.pdbx_seq_one_letter_code
_entity_poly.pdbx_strand_id
1 'polypeptide(L)'
;MLQLVSRPLSCIRAAGRSPSRSLMNLGELVSALNNFASLSLAESWDNVGLLVEPSPPHIVKTLFLTNDLTEEVMEEAVQKKADLILSYHPPIFTPLKRVTWKTWKERLVVRALEHRIGIYSPHTAYDAIPHGINNWLTKGLGACNSVPLHPSTSPSYPTEGTHRIEFCADTAEHLETVLSKTKDIQEIFCLTTFPVRVEDEEQTRVSLNCSQKALLEVVALLSQNSLLDHKTEILILQKVRKSHITSSECTICVS
;
A
#
# COMPACT_ATOMS: atom_id res chain seq x y z
N MET A 1 -67.26 -11.06 -8.02
CA MET A 1 -66.80 -12.43 -7.73
C MET A 1 -65.35 -12.53 -8.21
N LEU A 2 -64.39 -12.13 -7.36
CA LEU A 2 -62.97 -12.11 -7.70
C LEU A 2 -62.42 -13.55 -7.68
N GLN A 3 -61.83 -14.00 -8.79
CA GLN A 3 -61.03 -15.23 -8.84
C GLN A 3 -59.60 -14.92 -8.38
N LEU A 4 -59.22 -15.53 -7.25
CA LEU A 4 -57.85 -15.63 -6.74
C LEU A 4 -57.03 -16.53 -7.67
N VAL A 5 -55.94 -15.99 -8.24
CA VAL A 5 -54.91 -16.79 -8.91
C VAL A 5 -53.71 -16.89 -7.98
N SER A 6 -53.54 -18.05 -7.35
CA SER A 6 -52.38 -18.41 -6.54
C SER A 6 -51.19 -18.71 -7.47
N ARG A 7 -50.15 -17.87 -7.46
CA ARG A 7 -48.85 -18.20 -8.06
C ARG A 7 -47.93 -18.80 -7.00
N PRO A 8 -47.24 -19.93 -7.25
CA PRO A 8 -46.25 -20.44 -6.31
C PRO A 8 -45.01 -19.52 -6.31
N LEU A 9 -44.56 -19.16 -5.10
CA LEU A 9 -43.27 -18.53 -4.88
C LEU A 9 -42.17 -19.54 -5.25
N SER A 10 -41.48 -19.29 -6.37
CA SER A 10 -40.25 -20.00 -6.66
C SER A 10 -39.14 -19.39 -5.81
N CYS A 11 -38.55 -20.24 -4.96
CA CYS A 11 -37.36 -19.93 -4.19
C CYS A 11 -36.20 -19.76 -5.16
N ILE A 12 -35.82 -18.50 -5.45
CA ILE A 12 -34.57 -18.21 -6.15
C ILE A 12 -33.46 -18.44 -5.12
N ARG A 13 -32.87 -19.64 -5.16
CA ARG A 13 -31.56 -19.89 -4.57
C ARG A 13 -30.58 -18.95 -5.26
N ALA A 14 -30.03 -18.00 -4.51
CA ALA A 14 -28.92 -17.18 -4.97
C ALA A 14 -27.72 -18.08 -5.24
N ALA A 15 -27.52 -18.44 -6.50
CA ALA A 15 -26.32 -19.09 -6.96
C ALA A 15 -25.16 -18.07 -6.88
N GLY A 16 -24.15 -18.42 -6.10
CA GLY A 16 -22.78 -17.88 -6.14
C GLY A 16 -22.64 -16.37 -6.36
N ARG A 17 -22.56 -15.59 -5.28
CA ARG A 17 -21.96 -14.26 -5.35
C ARG A 17 -20.48 -14.44 -5.74
N SER A 18 -20.17 -14.18 -7.00
CA SER A 18 -18.80 -13.91 -7.45
C SER A 18 -18.20 -12.79 -6.58
N PRO A 19 -16.90 -12.86 -6.21
CA PRO A 19 -16.27 -11.82 -5.41
C PRO A 19 -16.43 -10.49 -6.14
N SER A 20 -17.10 -9.54 -5.49
CA SER A 20 -17.19 -8.16 -5.94
C SER A 20 -15.76 -7.62 -6.05
N ARG A 21 -15.19 -7.59 -7.27
CA ARG A 21 -13.97 -6.83 -7.53
C ARG A 21 -14.35 -5.37 -7.37
N SER A 22 -14.00 -4.78 -6.22
CA SER A 22 -14.06 -3.34 -6.02
C SER A 22 -13.21 -2.69 -7.11
N LEU A 23 -13.86 -1.97 -8.02
CA LEU A 23 -13.20 -1.22 -9.06
C LEU A 23 -12.70 0.09 -8.44
N MET A 24 -11.40 0.34 -8.49
CA MET A 24 -10.79 1.53 -7.90
C MET A 24 -10.47 2.56 -8.98
N ASN A 25 -10.75 3.84 -8.73
CA ASN A 25 -10.28 4.91 -9.60
C ASN A 25 -8.75 5.02 -9.52
N LEU A 26 -8.08 5.37 -10.62
CA LEU A 26 -6.62 5.54 -10.63
C LEU A 26 -6.13 6.47 -9.51
N GLY A 27 -6.80 7.60 -9.27
CA GLY A 27 -6.41 8.56 -8.23
C GLY A 27 -6.52 7.99 -6.82
N GLU A 28 -7.54 7.17 -6.55
CA GLU A 28 -7.69 6.46 -5.27
C GLU A 28 -6.58 5.42 -5.09
N LEU A 29 -6.25 4.67 -6.15
CA LEU A 29 -5.19 3.67 -6.11
C LEU A 29 -3.81 4.33 -5.91
N VAL A 30 -3.51 5.40 -6.62
CA VAL A 30 -2.27 6.16 -6.45
C VAL A 30 -2.18 6.75 -5.04
N SER A 31 -3.29 7.23 -4.48
CA SER A 31 -3.34 7.71 -3.10
C SER A 31 -3.05 6.57 -2.11
N ALA A 32 -3.63 5.39 -2.33
CA ALA A 32 -3.35 4.20 -1.52
C ALA A 32 -1.87 3.77 -1.61
N LEU A 33 -1.29 3.76 -2.80
CA LEU A 33 0.13 3.44 -3.02
C LEU A 33 1.05 4.46 -2.33
N ASN A 34 0.73 5.75 -2.40
CA ASN A 34 1.50 6.80 -1.72
C ASN A 34 1.35 6.74 -0.19
N ASN A 35 0.21 6.27 0.33
CA ASN A 35 0.05 6.03 1.77
C ASN A 35 0.83 4.81 2.25
N PHE A 36 0.98 3.81 1.39
CA PHE A 36 1.79 2.61 1.64
C PHE A 36 3.29 2.95 1.64
N ALA A 37 3.78 3.60 0.59
CA ALA A 37 5.15 4.08 0.48
C ALA A 37 5.16 5.56 0.09
N SER A 38 5.36 6.43 1.08
CA SER A 38 5.34 7.87 0.85
C SER A 38 6.50 8.30 -0.04
N LEU A 39 6.17 8.95 -1.15
CA LEU A 39 7.14 9.46 -2.11
C LEU A 39 8.12 10.48 -1.49
N SER A 40 7.77 11.07 -0.35
CA SER A 40 8.67 11.95 0.39
C SER A 40 9.90 11.22 0.95
N LEU A 41 9.87 9.90 1.08
CA LEU A 41 11.05 9.11 1.47
C LEU A 41 12.02 8.87 0.34
N ALA A 42 11.59 9.08 -0.91
CA ALA A 42 12.46 8.87 -2.05
C ALA A 42 13.70 9.76 -1.95
N GLU A 43 14.79 9.24 -2.47
CA GLU A 43 16.01 10.02 -2.61
C GLU A 43 15.78 11.21 -3.54
N SER A 44 16.45 12.32 -3.25
CA SER A 44 16.26 13.60 -3.97
C SER A 44 16.52 13.54 -5.48
N TRP A 45 17.28 12.54 -5.94
CA TRP A 45 17.62 12.33 -7.35
C TRP A 45 16.65 11.38 -8.07
N ASP A 46 15.74 10.74 -7.34
CA ASP A 46 14.90 9.68 -7.85
C ASP A 46 13.64 10.21 -8.56
N ASN A 47 13.10 9.43 -9.50
CA ASN A 47 11.88 9.77 -10.22
C ASN A 47 10.77 8.77 -9.90
N VAL A 48 10.09 9.00 -8.76
CA VAL A 48 9.06 8.11 -8.21
C VAL A 48 7.64 8.65 -8.44
N GLY A 49 6.63 7.81 -8.18
CA GLY A 49 5.22 8.14 -8.29
C GLY A 49 4.60 7.72 -9.62
N LEU A 50 3.54 8.42 -10.03
CA LEU A 50 2.84 8.18 -11.30
C LEU A 50 3.61 8.84 -12.45
N LEU A 51 4.24 8.02 -13.29
CA LEU A 51 5.13 8.44 -14.37
C LEU A 51 4.41 8.59 -15.72
N VAL A 52 3.39 7.76 -15.94
CA VAL A 52 2.50 7.84 -17.12
C VAL A 52 1.06 7.73 -16.63
N GLU A 53 0.27 8.75 -16.94
CA GLU A 53 -1.13 8.84 -16.56
C GLU A 53 -2.04 8.78 -17.81
N PRO A 54 -2.92 7.77 -17.93
CA PRO A 54 -3.96 7.74 -18.95
C PRO A 54 -5.00 8.83 -18.71
N SER A 55 -5.61 9.35 -19.77
CA SER A 55 -6.62 10.42 -19.63
C SER A 55 -7.82 9.97 -18.77
N PRO A 56 -8.35 10.80 -17.85
CA PRO A 56 -9.51 10.44 -17.06
C PRO A 56 -10.79 10.31 -17.91
N PRO A 57 -11.79 9.53 -17.48
CA PRO A 57 -11.76 8.65 -16.31
C PRO A 57 -10.92 7.39 -16.55
N HIS A 58 -10.17 6.95 -15.52
CA HIS A 58 -9.38 5.73 -15.57
C HIS A 58 -9.70 4.82 -14.37
N ILE A 59 -10.21 3.63 -14.65
CA ILE A 59 -10.59 2.64 -13.65
C ILE A 59 -9.59 1.49 -13.74
N VAL A 60 -9.02 1.11 -12.61
CA VAL A 60 -8.01 0.05 -12.54
C VAL A 60 -8.69 -1.26 -12.14
N LYS A 61 -8.71 -2.23 -13.05
CA LYS A 61 -9.21 -3.60 -12.85
C LYS A 61 -8.08 -4.61 -12.70
N THR A 62 -6.95 -4.33 -13.35
CA THR A 62 -5.76 -5.17 -13.39
C THR A 62 -4.53 -4.33 -13.07
N LEU A 63 -3.93 -4.60 -11.92
CA LEU A 63 -2.61 -4.08 -11.53
C LEU A 63 -1.55 -5.12 -11.91
N PHE A 64 -0.57 -4.73 -12.72
CA PHE A 64 0.56 -5.57 -13.11
C PHE A 64 1.81 -5.16 -12.34
N LEU A 65 2.49 -6.10 -11.68
CA LEU A 65 3.68 -5.83 -10.87
C LEU A 65 4.93 -6.31 -11.61
N THR A 66 5.99 -5.51 -11.64
CA THR A 66 7.30 -5.92 -12.15
C THR A 66 8.44 -5.23 -11.41
N ASN A 67 9.63 -5.84 -11.44
CA ASN A 67 10.85 -5.16 -11.00
C ASN A 67 11.31 -4.15 -12.07
N ASP A 68 11.46 -4.63 -13.30
CA ASP A 68 11.92 -3.88 -14.46
C ASP A 68 10.86 -3.93 -15.56
N LEU A 69 10.52 -2.77 -16.13
CA LEU A 69 9.64 -2.69 -17.28
C LEU A 69 10.46 -2.70 -18.58
N THR A 70 10.75 -3.89 -19.11
CA THR A 70 11.34 -4.06 -20.45
C THR A 70 10.26 -4.08 -21.54
N GLU A 71 10.65 -4.12 -22.82
CA GLU A 71 9.69 -4.19 -23.92
C GLU A 71 8.91 -5.51 -23.92
N GLU A 72 9.56 -6.60 -23.54
CA GLU A 72 8.93 -7.92 -23.40
C GLU A 72 7.93 -7.95 -22.23
N VAL A 73 8.28 -7.32 -21.11
CA VAL A 73 7.38 -7.20 -19.94
C VAL A 73 6.19 -6.29 -20.25
N MET A 74 6.40 -5.21 -21.02
CA MET A 74 5.30 -4.37 -21.51
C MET A 74 4.35 -5.17 -22.39
N GLU A 75 4.87 -6.01 -23.28
CA GLU A 75 4.04 -6.87 -24.12
C GLU A 75 3.24 -7.88 -23.29
N GLU A 76 3.85 -8.48 -22.26
CA GLU A 76 3.12 -9.30 -21.30
C GLU A 76 2.00 -8.51 -20.60
N ALA A 77 2.28 -7.30 -20.09
CA ALA A 77 1.30 -6.46 -19.41
C ALA A 77 0.11 -6.10 -20.32
N VAL A 78 0.38 -5.80 -21.60
CA VAL A 78 -0.66 -5.57 -22.63
C VAL A 78 -1.50 -6.82 -22.84
N GLN A 79 -0.89 -8.00 -22.99
CA GLN A 79 -1.60 -9.26 -23.16
C GLN A 79 -2.47 -9.61 -21.94
N LYS A 80 -2.00 -9.29 -20.73
CA LYS A 80 -2.74 -9.44 -19.47
C LYS A 80 -3.80 -8.37 -19.25
N LYS A 81 -3.92 -7.39 -20.15
CA LYS A 81 -4.87 -6.25 -20.05
C LYS A 81 -4.68 -5.49 -18.74
N ALA A 82 -3.43 -5.15 -18.43
CA ALA A 82 -3.10 -4.27 -17.31
C ALA A 82 -3.70 -2.88 -17.53
N ASP A 83 -4.26 -2.28 -16.48
CA ASP A 83 -4.71 -0.89 -16.48
C ASP A 83 -3.67 0.03 -15.80
N LEU A 84 -2.85 -0.53 -14.91
CA LEU A 84 -1.72 0.11 -14.25
C LEU A 84 -0.58 -0.90 -14.13
N ILE A 85 0.64 -0.48 -14.48
CA ILE A 85 1.88 -1.19 -14.20
C ILE A 85 2.54 -0.52 -13.00
N LEU A 86 2.83 -1.30 -11.95
CA LEU A 86 3.69 -0.92 -10.85
C LEU A 86 5.07 -1.54 -11.10
N SER A 87 6.00 -0.70 -11.54
CA SER A 87 7.39 -1.08 -11.81
C SER A 87 8.27 -0.61 -10.66
N TYR A 88 9.02 -1.50 -10.01
CA TYR A 88 9.92 -1.10 -8.93
C TYR A 88 10.94 -0.08 -9.41
N HIS A 89 11.65 -0.33 -10.52
CA HIS A 89 12.53 0.65 -11.12
C HIS A 89 11.76 1.61 -12.05
N PRO A 90 12.01 2.93 -12.00
CA PRO A 90 11.38 3.90 -12.88
C PRO A 90 11.84 3.71 -14.34
N PRO A 91 10.96 3.33 -15.29
CA PRO A 91 11.34 3.26 -16.71
C PRO A 91 11.71 4.65 -17.26
N ILE A 92 11.04 5.70 -16.78
CA ILE A 92 11.40 7.10 -16.99
C ILE A 92 12.29 7.53 -15.81
N PHE A 93 13.58 7.22 -15.86
CA PHE A 93 14.52 7.65 -14.81
C PHE A 93 15.05 9.09 -15.03
N THR A 94 15.18 9.49 -16.30
CA THR A 94 15.62 10.83 -16.70
C THR A 94 14.53 11.52 -17.49
N PRO A 95 14.32 12.85 -17.34
CA PRO A 95 13.30 13.58 -18.10
C PRO A 95 13.44 13.38 -19.62
N LEU A 96 12.35 12.97 -20.26
CA LEU A 96 12.28 12.81 -21.70
C LEU A 96 12.01 14.16 -22.37
N LYS A 97 12.92 14.63 -23.23
CA LYS A 97 12.71 15.86 -24.01
C LYS A 97 11.73 15.68 -25.18
N ARG A 98 11.45 14.44 -25.54
CA ARG A 98 10.55 14.01 -26.62
C ARG A 98 10.08 12.59 -26.36
N VAL A 99 8.91 12.25 -26.87
CA VAL A 99 8.36 10.89 -26.84
C VAL A 99 8.11 10.47 -28.29
N THR A 100 9.01 9.65 -28.82
CA THR A 100 9.02 9.16 -30.20
C THR A 100 9.33 7.67 -30.23
N TRP A 101 9.15 6.98 -31.36
CA TRP A 101 9.42 5.54 -31.46
C TRP A 101 10.92 5.15 -31.50
N LYS A 102 11.83 6.06 -31.11
CA LYS A 102 13.27 5.91 -31.34
C LYS A 102 13.99 5.06 -30.30
N THR A 103 13.80 5.36 -29.03
CA THR A 103 14.46 4.64 -27.93
C THR A 103 13.48 3.69 -27.26
N TRP A 104 13.99 2.60 -26.68
CA TRP A 104 13.15 1.61 -26.00
C TRP A 104 12.33 2.25 -24.85
N LYS A 105 12.93 3.17 -24.07
CA LYS A 105 12.20 3.91 -23.02
C LYS A 105 11.06 4.76 -23.57
N GLU A 106 11.28 5.47 -24.67
CA GLU A 106 10.20 6.22 -25.31
C GLU A 106 9.12 5.29 -25.87
N ARG A 107 9.49 4.13 -26.45
CA ARG A 107 8.52 3.13 -26.93
C ARG A 107 7.66 2.57 -25.82
N LEU A 108 8.21 2.34 -24.61
CA LEU A 108 7.41 1.96 -23.45
C LEU A 108 6.33 3.01 -23.13
N VAL A 109 6.69 4.29 -23.14
CA VAL A 109 5.72 5.37 -22.91
C VAL A 109 4.68 5.44 -24.02
N VAL A 110 5.08 5.35 -25.28
CA VAL A 110 4.14 5.32 -26.42
C VAL A 110 3.15 4.15 -26.27
N ARG A 111 3.67 2.94 -26.00
CA ARG A 111 2.84 1.75 -25.82
C ARG A 111 1.88 1.88 -24.64
N ALA A 112 2.35 2.38 -23.51
CA ALA A 112 1.51 2.62 -22.34
C ALA A 112 0.36 3.59 -22.69
N LEU A 113 0.63 4.67 -23.40
CA LEU A 113 -0.39 5.64 -23.82
C LEU A 113 -1.37 5.04 -24.84
N GLU A 114 -0.89 4.33 -25.85
CA GLU A 114 -1.72 3.67 -26.89
C GLU A 114 -2.67 2.64 -26.28
N HIS A 115 -2.22 1.91 -25.26
CA HIS A 115 -3.01 0.90 -24.56
C HIS A 115 -3.73 1.44 -23.31
N ARG A 116 -3.61 2.74 -23.03
CA ARG A 116 -4.18 3.41 -21.83
C ARG A 116 -3.74 2.76 -20.51
N ILE A 117 -2.49 2.36 -20.41
CA ILE A 117 -1.89 1.75 -19.21
C ILE A 117 -1.15 2.83 -18.42
N GLY A 118 -1.47 2.97 -17.13
CA GLY A 118 -0.68 3.83 -16.25
C GLY A 118 0.65 3.18 -15.89
N ILE A 119 1.65 3.99 -15.54
CA ILE A 119 2.92 3.50 -14.99
C ILE A 119 3.20 4.21 -13.68
N TYR A 120 3.36 3.46 -12.60
CA TYR A 120 3.73 3.94 -11.28
C TYR A 120 5.03 3.27 -10.82
N SER A 121 5.90 4.00 -10.11
CA SER A 121 7.14 3.46 -9.56
C SER A 121 7.45 4.03 -8.17
N PRO A 122 7.55 3.19 -7.12
CA PRO A 122 7.89 3.68 -5.79
C PRO A 122 9.40 3.71 -5.50
N HIS A 123 10.20 2.86 -6.15
CA HIS A 123 11.66 2.77 -6.07
C HIS A 123 12.23 3.07 -4.66
N THR A 124 13.08 4.09 -4.50
CA THR A 124 13.73 4.40 -3.21
C THR A 124 12.75 4.77 -2.09
N ALA A 125 11.54 5.24 -2.41
CA ALA A 125 10.52 5.45 -1.38
C ALA A 125 10.11 4.13 -0.71
N TYR A 126 10.07 3.03 -1.48
CA TYR A 126 9.73 1.71 -0.95
C TYR A 126 10.93 1.05 -0.24
N ASP A 127 12.16 1.35 -0.66
CA ASP A 127 13.36 0.89 0.06
C ASP A 127 13.41 1.44 1.48
N ALA A 128 12.97 2.70 1.64
CA ALA A 128 13.07 3.44 2.88
C ALA A 128 11.92 3.20 3.88
N ILE A 129 10.83 2.49 3.50
CA ILE A 129 9.75 2.22 4.47
C ILE A 129 10.14 1.14 5.49
N PRO A 130 9.62 1.23 6.73
CA PRO A 130 9.59 0.09 7.63
C PRO A 130 8.88 -1.09 6.93
N HIS A 131 9.48 -2.28 6.96
CA HIS A 131 8.98 -3.47 6.24
C HIS A 131 9.02 -3.40 4.70
N GLY A 132 9.83 -2.48 4.15
CA GLY A 132 10.13 -2.41 2.72
C GLY A 132 11.09 -3.49 2.24
N ILE A 133 11.62 -3.32 1.03
CA ILE A 133 12.51 -4.29 0.37
C ILE A 133 13.70 -4.64 1.25
N ASN A 134 14.34 -3.65 1.84
CA ASN A 134 15.49 -3.82 2.73
C ASN A 134 15.18 -4.72 3.93
N ASN A 135 14.04 -4.51 4.58
CA ASN A 135 13.63 -5.36 5.70
C ASN A 135 13.32 -6.78 5.22
N TRP A 136 12.64 -6.93 4.08
CA TRP A 136 12.39 -8.24 3.48
C TRP A 136 13.69 -8.99 3.17
N LEU A 137 14.69 -8.32 2.60
CA LEU A 137 16.01 -8.89 2.33
C LEU A 137 16.72 -9.35 3.62
N THR A 138 16.64 -8.58 4.70
CA THR A 138 17.27 -8.96 5.98
C THR A 138 16.70 -10.23 6.59
N LYS A 139 15.42 -10.54 6.34
CA LYS A 139 14.83 -11.80 6.82
C LYS A 139 15.53 -13.03 6.22
N GLY A 140 16.10 -12.90 5.02
CA GLY A 140 16.89 -13.95 4.39
C GLY A 140 18.23 -14.25 5.09
N LEU A 141 18.68 -13.37 5.99
CA LEU A 141 19.94 -13.50 6.73
C LEU A 141 19.75 -14.15 8.10
N GLY A 142 18.53 -14.56 8.44
CA GLY A 142 18.17 -15.17 9.72
C GLY A 142 17.72 -14.15 10.77
N ALA A 143 17.60 -14.61 12.02
CA ALA A 143 17.18 -13.77 13.14
C ALA A 143 18.25 -12.72 13.46
N CYS A 144 18.03 -11.48 13.04
CA CYS A 144 18.94 -10.36 13.26
C CYS A 144 18.15 -9.07 13.48
N ASN A 145 18.78 -8.12 14.16
CA ASN A 145 18.25 -6.77 14.29
C ASN A 145 18.69 -5.97 13.06
N SER A 146 17.74 -5.49 12.25
CA SER A 146 18.04 -4.63 11.09
C SER A 146 17.91 -3.16 11.46
N VAL A 147 18.92 -2.36 11.14
CA VAL A 147 18.85 -0.89 11.26
C VAL A 147 19.19 -0.26 9.92
N PRO A 148 18.65 0.93 9.57
CA PRO A 148 19.03 1.55 8.31
C PRO A 148 20.49 2.07 8.37
N LEU A 149 21.22 1.92 7.26
CA LEU A 149 22.55 2.48 7.00
C LEU A 149 22.47 3.99 6.90
N HIS A 150 21.56 4.47 6.05
CA HIS A 150 21.35 5.89 5.77
C HIS A 150 19.89 6.23 6.03
N PRO A 151 19.52 6.54 7.26
CA PRO A 151 18.10 6.59 7.56
C PRO A 151 17.56 7.95 7.09
N SER A 152 16.44 7.92 6.38
CA SER A 152 15.86 9.08 5.68
C SER A 152 15.79 10.35 6.54
N THR A 153 16.04 11.49 5.90
CA THR A 153 15.91 12.84 6.49
C THR A 153 14.61 13.53 6.11
N SER A 154 13.71 12.82 5.42
CA SER A 154 12.44 13.39 4.97
C SER A 154 11.65 13.93 6.17
N PRO A 155 11.29 15.23 6.17
CA PRO A 155 10.51 15.82 7.26
C PRO A 155 9.08 15.30 7.31
N SER A 156 8.60 14.74 6.20
CA SER A 156 7.20 14.36 5.99
C SER A 156 7.09 12.99 5.34
N TYR A 157 7.60 11.94 5.99
CA TYR A 157 6.80 10.70 5.94
C TYR A 157 5.41 11.06 6.49
N PRO A 158 4.32 10.35 6.16
CA PRO A 158 3.20 10.32 7.07
C PRO A 158 3.71 9.65 8.36
N THR A 159 4.40 10.43 9.19
CA THR A 159 4.94 10.22 10.54
C THR A 159 4.59 11.48 11.35
N GLU A 160 3.46 12.14 11.11
CA GLU A 160 2.92 12.88 12.24
C GLU A 160 2.58 11.82 13.30
N GLY A 161 3.21 11.93 14.47
CA GLY A 161 3.23 10.88 15.49
C GLY A 161 4.53 10.09 15.55
N THR A 162 4.77 9.46 16.70
CA THR A 162 5.99 8.71 16.99
C THR A 162 5.81 7.20 16.79
N HIS A 163 4.58 6.75 16.55
CA HIS A 163 4.21 5.34 16.38
C HIS A 163 3.20 5.14 15.26
N ARG A 164 3.28 4.00 14.57
CA ARG A 164 2.23 3.48 13.69
C ARG A 164 1.66 2.21 14.31
N ILE A 165 0.36 2.08 14.28
CA ILE A 165 -0.37 0.90 14.75
C ILE A 165 -1.14 0.36 13.56
N GLU A 166 -0.91 -0.91 13.24
CA GLU A 166 -1.60 -1.60 12.17
C GLU A 166 -2.34 -2.79 12.76
N PHE A 167 -3.63 -2.94 12.46
CA PHE A 167 -4.44 -4.06 12.94
C PHE A 167 -5.51 -4.41 11.90
N CYS A 168 -6.06 -5.62 11.97
CA CYS A 168 -7.18 -6.04 11.13
C CYS A 168 -8.49 -5.96 11.92
N ALA A 169 -9.53 -5.43 11.30
CA ALA A 169 -10.91 -5.54 11.74
C ALA A 169 -11.63 -6.60 10.90
N ASP A 170 -12.17 -7.62 11.56
CA ASP A 170 -12.85 -8.75 10.89
C ASP A 170 -14.31 -8.44 10.50
N THR A 171 -14.93 -7.42 11.10
CA THR A 171 -16.33 -7.03 10.80
C THR A 171 -16.49 -5.52 10.65
N ALA A 172 -17.51 -5.09 9.91
CA ALA A 172 -17.85 -3.68 9.76
C ALA A 172 -18.22 -3.01 11.09
N GLU A 173 -18.91 -3.73 11.98
CA GLU A 173 -19.28 -3.25 13.32
C GLU A 173 -18.04 -3.00 14.20
N HIS A 174 -17.06 -3.91 14.15
CA HIS A 174 -15.77 -3.72 14.84
C HIS A 174 -15.01 -2.53 14.27
N LEU A 175 -14.97 -2.39 12.94
CA LEU A 175 -14.32 -1.26 12.29
C LEU A 175 -14.97 0.06 12.72
N GLU A 176 -16.29 0.20 12.65
CA GLU A 176 -17.01 1.42 13.06
C GLU A 176 -16.81 1.76 14.54
N THR A 177 -16.82 0.75 15.40
CA THR A 177 -16.57 0.92 16.85
C THR A 177 -15.17 1.46 17.11
N VAL A 178 -14.15 0.95 16.41
CA VAL A 178 -12.78 1.43 16.58
C VAL A 178 -12.61 2.81 15.96
N LEU A 179 -13.10 3.02 14.74
CA LEU A 179 -12.98 4.31 14.05
C LEU A 179 -13.69 5.43 14.83
N SER A 180 -14.87 5.19 15.40
CA SER A 180 -15.56 6.18 16.23
C SER A 180 -14.77 6.54 17.48
N LYS A 181 -14.29 5.55 18.24
CA LYS A 181 -13.49 5.78 19.46
C LYS A 181 -12.11 6.39 19.17
N THR A 182 -11.47 6.05 18.05
CA THR A 182 -10.18 6.65 17.67
C THR A 182 -10.30 8.13 17.30
N LYS A 183 -11.47 8.61 16.84
CA LYS A 183 -11.68 10.05 16.59
C LYS A 183 -11.61 10.89 17.86
N ASP A 184 -11.88 10.30 19.01
CA ASP A 184 -11.85 10.99 20.30
C ASP A 184 -10.43 11.04 20.90
N ILE A 185 -9.48 10.28 20.35
CA ILE A 185 -8.09 10.26 20.79
C ILE A 185 -7.34 11.41 20.11
N GLN A 186 -6.84 12.35 20.91
CA GLN A 186 -6.00 13.44 20.42
C GLN A 186 -4.64 12.90 19.96
N GLU A 187 -3.99 13.59 19.02
CA GLU A 187 -2.66 13.21 18.49
C GLU A 187 -2.65 11.86 17.73
N ILE A 188 -3.77 11.52 17.09
CA ILE A 188 -3.82 10.63 15.92
C ILE A 188 -3.75 11.51 14.68
N PHE A 189 -2.80 11.22 13.79
CA PHE A 189 -2.46 12.12 12.70
C PHE A 189 -2.71 11.54 11.31
N CYS A 190 -2.71 10.22 11.19
CA CYS A 190 -3.03 9.52 9.95
C CYS A 190 -3.86 8.30 10.32
N LEU A 191 -4.99 8.08 9.64
CA LEU A 191 -5.83 6.91 9.80
C LEU A 191 -6.24 6.47 8.40
N THR A 192 -5.79 5.29 8.01
CA THR A 192 -6.02 4.71 6.69
C THR A 192 -6.61 3.32 6.85
N THR A 193 -7.53 2.97 5.96
CA THR A 193 -8.16 1.65 5.95
C THR A 193 -8.05 1.07 4.55
N PHE A 194 -7.70 -0.21 4.47
CA PHE A 194 -7.55 -0.93 3.22
C PHE A 194 -8.22 -2.30 3.32
N PRO A 195 -9.01 -2.71 2.31
CA PRO A 195 -9.52 -4.07 2.27
C PRO A 195 -8.37 -5.05 2.03
N VAL A 196 -8.28 -6.09 2.86
CA VAL A 196 -7.27 -7.15 2.77
C VAL A 196 -7.97 -8.49 2.76
N ARG A 197 -7.48 -9.42 1.94
CA ARG A 197 -7.92 -10.82 1.98
C ARG A 197 -6.89 -11.63 2.76
N VAL A 198 -7.33 -12.21 3.87
CA VAL A 198 -6.53 -13.12 4.69
C VAL A 198 -7.31 -14.43 4.75
N GLU A 199 -6.69 -15.53 4.31
CA GLU A 199 -7.30 -16.87 4.37
C GLU A 199 -8.72 -16.95 3.77
N ASP A 200 -8.94 -16.28 2.63
CA ASP A 200 -10.22 -16.17 1.90
C ASP A 200 -11.35 -15.37 2.58
N GLU A 201 -11.08 -14.73 3.73
CA GLU A 201 -12.00 -13.78 4.37
C GLU A 201 -11.63 -12.32 4.03
N GLU A 202 -12.65 -11.50 3.74
CA GLU A 202 -12.47 -10.06 3.56
C GLU A 202 -12.37 -9.37 4.93
N GLN A 203 -11.19 -8.84 5.22
CA GLN A 203 -10.89 -8.07 6.43
C GLN A 203 -10.56 -6.63 6.05
N THR A 204 -10.64 -5.71 7.00
CA THR A 204 -10.14 -4.34 6.81
C THR A 204 -8.88 -4.14 7.62
N ARG A 205 -7.74 -3.93 6.96
CA ARG A 205 -6.52 -3.49 7.64
C ARG A 205 -6.64 -2.00 7.92
N VAL A 206 -6.51 -1.64 9.19
CA VAL A 206 -6.47 -0.26 9.66
C VAL A 206 -5.01 0.05 9.97
N SER A 207 -4.50 1.15 9.46
CA SER A 207 -3.16 1.67 9.74
C SER A 207 -3.30 3.10 10.22
N LEU A 208 -2.84 3.38 11.44
CA LEU A 208 -2.89 4.71 12.03
C LEU A 208 -1.57 5.15 12.62
N ASN A 209 -1.28 6.44 12.55
CA ASN A 209 -0.12 7.05 13.16
C ASN A 209 -0.53 7.91 14.36
N CYS A 210 0.21 7.81 15.45
CA CYS A 210 -0.11 8.44 16.72
C CYS A 210 1.15 8.83 17.51
N SER A 211 1.02 9.75 18.47
CA SER A 211 2.09 10.06 19.43
C SER A 211 2.35 8.91 20.41
N GLN A 212 3.40 8.98 21.22
CA GLN A 212 3.63 8.00 22.30
C GLN A 212 2.51 8.02 23.35
N LYS A 213 1.90 9.19 23.59
CA LYS A 213 0.77 9.32 24.51
C LYS A 213 -0.47 8.63 23.93
N ALA A 214 -0.80 8.96 22.68
CA ALA A 214 -1.93 8.37 21.97
C ALA A 214 -1.77 6.86 21.75
N LEU A 215 -0.54 6.35 21.59
CA LEU A 215 -0.26 4.91 21.51
C LEU A 215 -0.87 4.13 22.68
N LEU A 216 -0.69 4.62 23.92
CA LEU A 216 -1.20 3.93 25.11
C LEU A 216 -2.74 3.89 25.10
N GLU A 217 -3.37 4.98 24.67
CA GLU A 217 -4.82 5.08 24.56
C GLU A 217 -5.37 4.15 23.46
N VAL A 218 -4.71 4.10 22.31
CA VAL A 218 -5.10 3.21 21.20
C VAL A 218 -4.89 1.75 21.58
N VAL A 219 -3.77 1.38 22.21
CA VAL A 219 -3.52 0.00 22.65
C VAL A 219 -4.54 -0.43 23.70
N ALA A 220 -4.87 0.44 24.66
CA ALA A 220 -5.93 0.16 25.64
C ALA A 220 -7.29 -0.05 24.96
N LEU A 221 -7.62 0.79 23.97
CA LEU A 221 -8.82 0.64 23.16
C LEU A 221 -8.82 -0.70 22.42
N LEU A 222 -7.76 -1.05 21.70
CA LEU A 222 -7.66 -2.32 20.98
C LEU A 222 -7.78 -3.52 21.93
N SER A 223 -7.20 -3.43 23.13
CA SER A 223 -7.31 -4.46 24.16
C SER A 223 -8.75 -4.68 24.62
N GLN A 224 -9.51 -3.61 24.80
CA GLN A 224 -10.89 -3.67 25.28
C GLN A 224 -11.87 -4.24 24.23
N ASN A 225 -11.48 -4.24 22.96
CA ASN A 225 -12.31 -4.75 21.86
C ASN A 225 -11.76 -6.06 21.28
N SER A 226 -10.88 -6.76 22.00
CA SER A 226 -10.28 -8.04 21.59
C SER A 226 -9.53 -8.00 20.24
N LEU A 227 -8.95 -6.84 19.89
CA LEU A 227 -8.23 -6.64 18.62
C LEU A 227 -6.70 -6.74 18.78
N LEU A 228 -6.21 -6.90 20.02
CA LEU A 228 -4.78 -7.08 20.30
C LEU A 228 -4.24 -8.50 20.07
N ASP A 229 -5.06 -9.42 19.58
CA ASP A 229 -4.56 -10.74 19.15
C ASP A 229 -3.60 -10.58 17.96
N HIS A 230 -2.95 -11.69 17.54
CA HIS A 230 -1.77 -11.81 16.66
C HIS A 230 -1.66 -10.95 15.36
N LYS A 231 -2.62 -10.08 15.07
CA LYS A 231 -2.72 -9.20 13.90
C LYS A 231 -2.41 -7.72 14.18
N THR A 232 -2.09 -7.32 15.43
CA THR A 232 -1.68 -5.93 15.72
C THR A 232 -0.16 -5.76 15.69
N GLU A 233 0.33 -4.90 14.79
CA GLU A 233 1.73 -4.48 14.70
C GLU A 233 1.87 -3.04 15.18
N ILE A 234 2.81 -2.79 16.11
CA ILE A 234 3.15 -1.45 16.61
C ILE A 234 4.57 -1.13 16.14
N LEU A 235 4.70 -0.06 15.37
CA LEU A 235 5.95 0.40 14.79
C LEU A 235 6.35 1.72 15.43
N ILE A 236 7.60 1.81 15.88
CA ILE A 236 8.18 3.08 16.32
C ILE A 236 8.62 3.84 15.07
N LEU A 237 8.00 4.99 14.82
CA LEU A 237 8.31 5.88 13.71
C LEU A 237 9.47 6.84 14.04
N GLN A 238 9.86 6.93 15.32
CA GLN A 238 11.04 7.65 15.74
C GLN A 238 12.33 6.85 15.53
N LYS A 239 13.23 7.46 14.78
CA LYS A 239 14.62 7.01 14.63
C LYS A 239 15.37 7.18 15.96
N VAL A 240 15.51 6.11 16.74
CA VAL A 240 16.32 6.13 17.95
C VAL A 240 17.77 6.39 17.57
N ARG A 241 18.32 7.56 17.94
CA ARG A 241 19.78 7.76 17.96
C ARG A 241 20.36 6.85 19.04
N LYS A 242 20.74 5.62 18.71
CA LYS A 242 21.58 4.82 19.61
C LYS A 242 23.02 5.27 19.46
N SER A 243 23.47 6.10 20.38
CA SER A 243 24.89 6.14 20.77
C SER A 243 25.23 4.82 21.45
N HIS A 244 26.17 4.07 20.87
CA HIS A 244 26.71 2.78 21.32
C HIS A 244 25.95 1.52 20.85
N ILE A 245 26.53 0.86 19.85
CA ILE A 245 26.29 -0.56 19.53
C ILE A 245 27.23 -1.37 20.43
N THR A 246 26.69 -2.16 21.35
CA THR A 246 27.43 -3.19 22.09
C THR A 246 27.51 -4.47 21.23
N SER A 247 28.70 -5.05 21.16
CA SER A 247 29.17 -6.03 20.16
C SER A 247 28.65 -7.46 20.31
N SER A 248 27.40 -7.69 20.73
CA SER A 248 26.86 -9.05 20.96
C SER A 248 25.57 -9.39 20.21
N GLU A 249 24.98 -8.47 19.45
CA GLU A 249 23.79 -8.74 18.62
C GLU A 249 24.14 -8.62 17.14
N CYS A 250 23.81 -9.63 16.34
CA CYS A 250 23.96 -9.61 14.88
C CYS A 250 23.10 -8.46 14.34
N THR A 251 23.75 -7.34 14.04
CA THR A 251 23.12 -6.13 13.54
C THR A 251 23.49 -5.98 12.08
N ILE A 252 22.48 -5.97 11.21
CA ILE A 252 22.66 -5.81 9.77
C ILE A 252 22.16 -4.43 9.40
N CYS A 253 23.04 -3.67 8.76
CA CYS A 253 22.68 -2.35 8.28
C CYS A 253 22.17 -2.45 6.84
N VAL A 254 21.04 -1.82 6.53
CA VAL A 254 20.41 -1.83 5.19
C VAL A 254 20.23 -0.43 4.61
N SER A 255 20.44 -0.26 3.30
CA SER A 255 20.50 1.03 2.60
C SER A 255 19.23 1.83 2.74
#